data_AF-A0A7J5NB56-F1
#
_entry.id   AF-A0A7J5NB56-F1
#
_cell.length_a   1.000
_cell.length_b   1.000
_cell.length_c   1.000
_cell.angle_alpha   90.00
_cell.angle_beta   90.00
_cell.angle_gamma   90.00
#
_symmetry.space_group_name_H-M   'P 1'
#
loop_
_entity.id
_entity.type
_entity.pdbx_description
1 polymer ?
#
loop_
_entity_poly.entity_id
_entity_poly.type
_entity_poly.pdbx_seq_one_letter_code
_entity_poly.pdbx_strand_id
1 'polypeptide(L)'
;MMSLIQEWRALLKRPELPFIFAQLPNYTLEPDCDWPRLRDEQRRALTLWNTAMVVTIGYGEDNDLHPLDKRHVAQRLATAAESLVYGRDREPMGPLPVMAIHKDDGIEISFIHTGGGIGLHRRRAF
;
A
#
# COMPACT_ATOMS: atom_id res chain seq x y z
N MET A 1 -2.86 -2.03 -12.98
CA MET A 1 -1.83 -2.72 -12.15
C MET A 1 -1.94 -4.24 -12.25
N MET A 2 -3.11 -4.85 -11.98
CA MET A 2 -3.27 -6.32 -12.02
C MET A 2 -2.80 -6.96 -13.33
N SER A 3 -3.24 -6.43 -14.49
CA SER A 3 -2.82 -6.94 -15.79
C SER A 3 -1.31 -6.88 -15.99
N LEU A 4 -0.65 -5.78 -15.60
CA LEU A 4 0.81 -5.65 -15.65
C LEU A 4 1.51 -6.76 -14.87
N ILE A 5 1.07 -7.03 -13.64
CA ILE A 5 1.66 -8.07 -12.79
C ILE A 5 1.49 -9.45 -13.45
N GLN A 6 0.28 -9.77 -13.90
CA GLN A 6 -0.03 -11.05 -14.53
C GLN A 6 0.73 -11.26 -15.85
N GLU A 7 0.77 -10.23 -16.69
CA GLU A 7 1.49 -10.24 -17.96
C GLU A 7 2.99 -10.40 -17.75
N TRP A 8 3.59 -9.68 -16.79
CA TRP A 8 5.01 -9.80 -16.51
C TRP A 8 5.37 -11.19 -15.96
N ARG A 9 4.53 -11.76 -15.09
CA ARG A 9 4.66 -13.15 -14.63
C ARG A 9 4.64 -14.14 -15.80
N ALA A 10 3.73 -13.93 -16.75
CA ALA A 10 3.61 -14.77 -17.95
C ALA A 10 4.82 -14.61 -18.90
N LEU A 11 5.17 -13.37 -19.25
CA LEU A 11 6.27 -13.04 -20.17
C LEU A 11 7.61 -13.56 -19.65
N LEU A 12 7.87 -13.40 -18.35
CA LEU A 12 9.10 -13.85 -17.71
C LEU A 12 9.08 -15.33 -17.36
N LYS A 13 7.94 -16.02 -17.54
CA LYS A 13 7.72 -17.42 -17.12
C LYS A 13 8.01 -17.64 -15.64
N ARG A 14 7.64 -16.68 -14.81
CA ARG A 14 7.81 -16.72 -13.35
C ARG A 14 6.46 -16.46 -12.70
N PRO A 15 5.58 -17.48 -12.54
CA PRO A 15 4.25 -17.30 -11.95
C PRO A 15 4.32 -16.78 -10.51
N GLU A 16 5.44 -17.04 -9.85
CA GLU A 16 5.73 -16.66 -8.47
C GLU A 16 6.53 -15.37 -8.32
N LEU A 17 6.75 -14.61 -9.40
CA LEU A 17 7.55 -13.38 -9.32
C LEU A 17 6.95 -12.41 -8.28
N PRO A 18 7.69 -12.04 -7.23
CA PRO A 18 7.23 -11.06 -6.25
C PRO A 18 7.04 -9.69 -6.91
N PHE A 19 5.96 -8.99 -6.57
CA PHE A 19 5.73 -7.61 -6.99
C PHE A 19 5.59 -6.69 -5.78
N ILE A 20 6.57 -5.82 -5.60
CA ILE A 20 6.62 -4.86 -4.50
C ILE A 20 6.60 -3.46 -5.10
N PHE A 21 5.64 -2.63 -4.71
CA PHE A 21 5.45 -1.32 -5.31
C PHE A 21 5.06 -0.24 -4.28
N ALA A 22 5.35 1.00 -4.60
CA ALA A 22 4.89 2.16 -3.83
C ALA A 22 3.49 2.60 -4.32
N GLN A 23 2.58 2.86 -3.38
CA GLN A 23 1.34 3.55 -3.68
C GLN A 23 1.65 4.99 -4.12
N LEU A 24 0.81 5.56 -4.99
CA LEU A 24 0.89 6.97 -5.34
C LEU A 24 0.72 7.86 -4.09
N PRO A 25 1.50 8.95 -3.96
CA PRO A 25 1.49 9.81 -2.77
C PRO A 25 0.20 10.62 -2.68
N ASN A 26 0.01 11.37 -1.60
CA ASN A 26 -1.16 12.20 -1.29
C ASN A 26 -1.32 13.46 -2.16
N TYR A 27 -0.93 13.40 -3.44
CA TYR A 27 -1.06 14.49 -4.40
C TYR A 27 -2.52 14.74 -4.82
N THR A 28 -2.91 16.01 -4.99
CA THR A 28 -4.27 16.43 -5.35
C THR A 28 -4.35 17.63 -6.31
N LEU A 29 -3.23 18.15 -6.81
CA LEU A 29 -3.22 19.38 -7.63
C LEU A 29 -3.63 19.19 -9.10
N GLU A 30 -3.87 17.95 -9.54
CA GLU A 30 -4.35 17.65 -10.88
C GLU A 30 -5.87 17.46 -10.85
N PRO A 31 -6.66 18.49 -11.19
CA PRO A 31 -8.10 18.52 -10.92
C PRO A 31 -8.91 17.46 -11.69
N ASP A 32 -8.42 17.06 -12.87
CA ASP A 32 -9.07 16.05 -13.71
C ASP A 32 -8.66 14.61 -13.35
N CYS A 33 -7.76 14.43 -12.38
CA CYS A 33 -7.21 13.13 -12.01
C CYS A 33 -7.83 12.61 -10.71
N ASP A 34 -8.48 11.45 -10.80
CA ASP A 34 -9.04 10.74 -9.64
C ASP A 34 -7.94 9.95 -8.91
N TRP A 35 -7.10 10.68 -8.19
CA TRP A 35 -6.02 10.11 -7.38
C TRP A 35 -6.50 9.06 -6.37
N PRO A 36 -7.61 9.26 -5.63
CA PRO A 36 -8.16 8.21 -4.76
C PRO A 36 -8.46 6.91 -5.50
N ARG A 37 -9.09 6.98 -6.68
CA ARG A 37 -9.36 5.80 -7.50
C ARG A 37 -8.08 5.13 -7.97
N LEU A 38 -7.08 5.88 -8.44
CA LEU A 38 -5.79 5.30 -8.83
C LEU A 38 -5.10 4.55 -7.68
N ARG A 39 -5.16 5.11 -6.46
CA ARG A 39 -4.66 4.45 -5.25
C ARG A 39 -5.46 3.19 -4.90
N ASP A 40 -6.77 3.18 -5.12
CA ASP A 40 -7.61 1.98 -4.94
C ASP A 40 -7.28 0.90 -5.99
N GLU A 41 -7.03 1.27 -7.25
CA GLU A 41 -6.59 0.32 -8.28
C GLU A 41 -5.22 -0.30 -7.97
N GLN A 42 -4.30 0.47 -7.35
CA GLN A 42 -3.06 -0.07 -6.80
C GLN A 42 -3.33 -1.06 -5.64
N ARG A 43 -4.23 -0.71 -4.72
CA ARG A 43 -4.61 -1.57 -3.59
C ARG A 43 -5.25 -2.88 -4.06
N ARG A 44 -6.13 -2.85 -5.05
CA ARG A 44 -6.80 -4.05 -5.60
C ARG A 44 -5.82 -5.06 -6.18
N ALA A 45 -4.65 -4.63 -6.62
CA ALA A 45 -3.60 -5.53 -7.08
C ALA A 45 -3.08 -6.48 -5.98
N LEU A 46 -3.30 -6.14 -4.70
CA LEU A 46 -2.97 -7.02 -3.56
C LEU A 46 -3.82 -8.29 -3.50
N THR A 47 -4.89 -8.39 -4.30
CA THR A 47 -5.63 -9.66 -4.47
C THR A 47 -4.78 -10.72 -5.20
N LEU A 48 -3.74 -10.30 -5.92
CA LEU A 48 -2.76 -11.21 -6.50
C LEU A 48 -1.76 -11.63 -5.42
N TRP A 49 -1.55 -12.93 -5.30
CA TRP A 49 -0.60 -13.51 -4.36
C TRP A 49 0.85 -13.04 -4.61
N ASN A 50 1.71 -13.06 -3.59
CA ASN A 50 3.11 -12.58 -3.63
C ASN A 50 3.25 -11.15 -4.16
N THR A 51 2.42 -10.26 -3.60
CA THR A 51 2.48 -8.82 -3.85
C THR A 51 2.51 -8.06 -2.54
N ALA A 52 3.15 -6.89 -2.55
CA ALA A 52 3.15 -5.97 -1.42
C ALA A 52 3.10 -4.52 -1.90
N MET A 53 2.34 -3.69 -1.19
CA MET A 53 2.21 -2.26 -1.47
C MET A 53 2.68 -1.45 -0.28
N VAL A 54 3.59 -0.52 -0.52
CA VAL A 54 4.02 0.46 0.47
C VAL A 54 3.15 1.72 0.34
N VAL A 55 2.34 2.00 1.37
CA VAL A 55 1.58 3.25 1.47
C VAL A 55 2.56 4.41 1.69
N THR A 56 2.48 5.42 0.82
CA THR A 56 3.33 6.61 0.81
C THR A 56 2.61 7.87 1.31
N ILE A 57 1.29 7.80 1.53
CA ILE A 57 0.50 8.89 2.10
C ILE A 57 1.12 9.31 3.44
N GLY A 58 1.36 10.61 3.60
CA GLY A 58 1.94 11.20 4.81
C GLY A 58 3.47 11.20 4.87
N TYR A 59 4.15 10.79 3.78
CA TYR A 59 5.61 10.91 3.60
C TYR A 59 6.00 11.99 2.56
N GLY A 60 5.03 12.79 2.12
CA GLY A 60 5.21 13.93 1.22
C GLY A 60 4.10 14.96 1.41
N GLU A 61 4.24 16.08 0.72
CA GLU A 61 3.26 17.17 0.72
C GLU A 61 2.18 16.93 -0.35
N ASP A 62 0.98 17.47 -0.14
CA ASP A 62 -0.14 17.31 -1.10
C ASP A 62 0.05 18.13 -2.39
N ASN A 63 0.97 19.09 -2.35
CA ASN A 63 1.33 19.98 -3.44
C ASN A 63 2.56 19.54 -4.25
N ASP A 64 3.18 18.40 -3.93
CA ASP A 64 4.33 17.85 -4.66
C ASP A 64 4.15 16.35 -4.92
N LEU A 65 4.20 15.96 -6.20
CA LEU A 65 4.12 14.56 -6.61
C LEU A 65 5.38 13.76 -6.19
N HIS A 66 6.45 14.41 -5.74
CA HIS A 66 7.70 13.79 -5.35
C HIS A 66 7.88 13.82 -3.81
N PRO A 67 7.54 12.74 -3.08
CA PRO A 67 7.74 12.68 -1.65
C PRO A 67 9.20 13.00 -1.28
N LEU A 68 9.40 13.91 -0.33
CA LEU A 68 10.74 14.25 0.16
C LEU A 68 11.30 13.10 1.00
N ASP A 69 10.46 12.44 1.78
CA ASP A 69 10.86 11.34 2.66
C ASP A 69 10.96 9.99 1.93
N LYS A 70 11.83 9.96 0.92
CA LYS A 70 12.15 8.73 0.16
C LYS A 70 12.80 7.66 1.04
N ARG A 71 13.43 8.06 2.15
CA ARG A 71 14.12 7.14 3.07
C ARG A 71 13.12 6.21 3.76
N HIS A 72 12.04 6.73 4.32
CA HIS A 72 11.03 5.87 4.96
C HIS A 72 10.30 4.99 3.95
N VAL A 73 10.00 5.51 2.74
CA VAL A 73 9.44 4.70 1.66
C VAL A 73 10.38 3.55 1.29
N ALA A 74 11.67 3.81 1.14
CA ALA A 74 12.68 2.79 0.84
C ALA A 74 12.82 1.74 1.94
N GLN A 75 12.79 2.14 3.21
CA GLN A 75 12.83 1.20 4.35
C GLN A 75 11.63 0.25 4.36
N ARG A 76 10.43 0.75 4.03
CA ARG A 76 9.23 -0.08 3.92
C ARG A 76 9.29 -1.02 2.72
N LEU A 77 9.81 -0.57 1.58
CA LEU A 77 10.04 -1.44 0.41
C LEU A 77 11.05 -2.55 0.73
N ALA A 78 12.11 -2.22 1.46
CA ALA A 78 13.09 -3.20 1.92
C ALA A 78 12.44 -4.23 2.86
N THR A 79 11.60 -3.80 3.80
CA THR A 79 10.87 -4.71 4.71
C THR A 79 9.95 -5.66 3.94
N ALA A 80 9.23 -5.15 2.93
CA ALA A 80 8.41 -5.98 2.05
C ALA A 80 9.26 -7.02 1.29
N ALA A 81 10.46 -6.63 0.83
CA ALA A 81 11.37 -7.54 0.14
C ALA A 81 11.96 -8.60 1.09
N GLU A 82 12.35 -8.21 2.31
CA GLU A 82 12.77 -9.13 3.36
C GLU A 82 11.76 -10.27 3.57
N SER A 83 10.48 -9.92 3.59
CA SER A 83 9.39 -10.89 3.75
C SER A 83 9.15 -11.72 2.48
N LEU A 84 8.80 -11.09 1.36
CA LEU A 84 8.32 -11.77 0.15
C LEU A 84 9.43 -12.43 -0.68
N VAL A 85 10.64 -11.89 -0.65
CA VAL A 85 11.76 -12.35 -1.49
C VAL A 85 12.73 -13.21 -0.68
N TYR A 86 13.03 -12.79 0.55
CA TYR A 86 14.06 -13.43 1.37
C TYR A 86 13.50 -14.33 2.48
N GLY A 87 12.18 -14.46 2.61
CA GLY A 87 11.52 -15.36 3.56
C GLY A 87 11.78 -15.02 5.03
N ARG A 88 12.08 -13.75 5.34
CA ARG A 88 12.26 -13.30 6.72
C ARG A 88 10.89 -13.12 7.38
N ASP A 89 10.83 -13.41 8.68
CA ASP A 89 9.64 -13.15 9.50
C ASP A 89 9.48 -11.65 9.77
N ARG A 90 8.89 -10.97 8.79
CA ARG A 90 8.60 -9.54 8.77
C ARG A 90 7.22 -9.35 8.20
N GLU A 91 6.43 -8.48 8.83
CA GLU A 91 5.17 -8.00 8.27
C GLU A 91 5.48 -7.14 7.02
N PRO A 92 5.09 -7.57 5.79
CA PRO A 92 5.47 -6.87 4.56
C PRO A 92 4.72 -5.55 4.33
N MET A 93 3.60 -5.35 5.01
CA MET A 93 2.67 -4.24 4.74
C MET A 93 2.14 -3.63 6.04
N GLY A 94 1.60 -2.41 5.95
CA GLY A 94 0.83 -1.85 7.06
C GLY A 94 -0.58 -2.43 7.13
N PRO A 95 -1.35 -2.09 8.18
CA PRO A 95 -2.72 -2.55 8.34
C PRO A 95 -3.56 -2.28 7.10
N LEU A 96 -4.14 -3.33 6.52
CA LEU A 96 -4.99 -3.26 5.35
C LEU A 96 -6.45 -3.50 5.77
N PRO A 97 -7.36 -2.53 5.56
CA PRO A 97 -8.78 -2.76 5.82
C PRO A 97 -9.33 -3.78 4.82
N VAL A 98 -10.01 -4.80 5.33
CA VAL A 98 -10.60 -5.89 4.52
C VAL A 98 -12.12 -5.96 4.62
N MET A 99 -12.70 -5.33 5.64
CA MET A 99 -14.15 -5.34 5.84
C MET A 99 -14.56 -4.09 6.62
N ALA A 100 -15.72 -3.54 6.27
CA ALA A 100 -16.38 -2.48 7.01
C ALA A 100 -17.86 -2.86 7.20
N ILE A 101 -18.34 -2.82 8.45
CA ILE A 101 -19.72 -3.15 8.82
C ILE A 101 -20.33 -1.93 9.49
N HIS A 102 -21.43 -1.44 8.93
CA HIS A 102 -22.24 -0.41 9.58
C HIS A 102 -22.97 -1.00 10.79
N LYS A 103 -22.90 -0.31 11.92
CA LYS A 103 -23.57 -0.62 13.19
C LYS A 103 -24.42 0.61 13.58
N ASP A 104 -25.33 0.45 14.53
CA ASP A 104 -26.20 1.55 14.96
C ASP A 104 -25.42 2.72 15.59
N ASP A 105 -24.24 2.45 16.16
CA ASP A 105 -23.37 3.40 16.86
C ASP A 105 -22.06 3.71 16.12
N GLY A 106 -21.89 3.23 14.89
CA GLY A 106 -20.70 3.54 14.10
C GLY A 106 -20.37 2.54 12.99
N ILE A 107 -19.08 2.45 12.67
CA ILE A 107 -18.55 1.54 11.65
C ILE A 107 -17.47 0.68 12.29
N GLU A 108 -17.65 -0.62 12.22
CA GLU A 108 -16.64 -1.61 12.60
C GLU A 108 -15.77 -1.92 11.37
N ILE A 109 -14.45 -1.78 11.49
CA ILE A 109 -13.50 -2.03 10.40
C ILE A 109 -12.54 -3.14 10.81
N SER A 110 -12.47 -4.20 10.01
CA SER A 110 -11.50 -5.29 10.20
C SER A 110 -10.26 -5.06 9.35
N PHE A 111 -9.10 -5.36 9.92
CA PHE A 111 -7.81 -5.20 9.29
C PHE A 111 -7.01 -6.50 9.28
N ILE A 112 -6.18 -6.67 8.26
CA ILE A 112 -5.08 -7.63 8.23
C ILE A 112 -3.74 -6.87 8.21
N HIS A 113 -2.61 -7.57 8.23
CA HIS A 113 -1.26 -6.97 8.17
C HIS A 113 -0.98 -5.98 9.32
N THR A 114 -1.38 -6.33 10.55
CA THR A 114 -1.27 -5.41 11.69
C THR A 114 0.10 -5.43 12.38
N GLY A 115 1.00 -6.38 12.07
CA GLY A 115 2.40 -6.36 12.53
C GLY A 115 2.64 -6.13 14.03
N GLY A 116 1.68 -6.46 14.89
CA GLY A 116 1.74 -6.21 16.35
C GLY A 116 0.63 -5.31 16.91
N GLY A 117 -0.21 -4.69 16.08
CA GLY A 117 -1.41 -3.97 16.51
C GLY A 117 -1.73 -2.73 15.69
N ILE A 118 -2.83 -2.06 16.03
CA ILE A 118 -3.25 -0.80 15.40
C ILE A 118 -3.25 0.30 16.47
N GLY A 119 -2.56 1.40 16.17
CA GLY A 119 -2.54 2.60 17.01
C GLY A 119 -3.35 3.72 16.38
N LEU A 120 -4.26 4.31 17.16
CA LEU A 120 -4.92 5.57 16.81
C LEU A 120 -4.04 6.73 17.30
N HIS A 121 -3.41 7.43 16.37
CA HIS A 121 -2.65 8.64 16.67
C HIS A 121 -3.47 9.85 16.23
N ARG A 122 -3.88 10.70 17.18
CA ARG A 122 -4.41 12.03 16.83
C ARG A 122 -3.25 12.87 16.30
N ARG A 123 -3.21 13.11 15.00
CA ARG A 123 -2.44 14.25 14.46
C ARG A 123 -3.32 15.49 14.63
N ARG A 124 -2.83 16.51 15.36
CA ARG A 124 -3.42 17.85 15.29
C ARG A 124 -3.24 18.31 13.84
N ALA A 125 -4.34 18.58 13.15
CA ALA A 125 -4.29 19.39 11.94
C ALA A 125 -3.75 20.77 12.35
N PHE A 126 -2.84 21.31 11.53
CA PHE A 126 -2.27 22.64 11.71
C PHE A 126 -3.35 23.73 11.68
#